data_AF-A0A8W8IDE1-F1
#
_entry.id   AF-A0A8W8IDE1-F1
#
_cell.length_a   1.000
_cell.length_b   1.000
_cell.length_c   1.000
_cell.angle_alpha   90.00
_cell.angle_beta   90.00
_cell.angle_gamma   90.00
#
_symmetry.space_group_name_H-M   'P 1'
#
loop_
_entity.id
_entity.type
_entity.pdbx_description
1 polymer ?
#
loop_
_entity_poly.entity_id
_entity_poly.type
_entity_poly.pdbx_seq_one_letter_code
_entity_poly.pdbx_strand_id
1 'polypeptide(L)' 'PRASLEIPVGGNGRLYGLTSVTECPRINNACSVNNGGCRFLCLPTPNGGRTCSCPDDVSEETCNEISVIRKRK' A
#
# COMPACT_ATOMS: atom_id res chain seq x y z
N PRO A 1 6.13 29.16 -0.33
CA PRO A 1 7.03 29.16 -1.51
C PRO A 1 6.72 27.96 -2.45
N ARG A 2 5.80 28.15 -3.38
CA ARG A 2 5.56 27.23 -4.51
C ARG A 2 6.37 27.77 -5.68
N ALA A 3 7.59 27.27 -5.86
CA ALA A 3 8.31 27.51 -7.10
C ALA A 3 7.69 26.60 -8.18
N SER A 4 7.16 27.19 -9.25
CA SER A 4 6.84 26.44 -10.46
C SER A 4 8.13 25.81 -10.97
N LEU A 5 8.12 24.50 -11.25
CA LEU A 5 9.29 23.84 -11.85
C LEU A 5 9.47 24.42 -13.26
N GLU A 6 10.59 25.10 -13.51
CA GLU A 6 10.88 25.63 -14.84
C GLU A 6 11.21 24.47 -15.79
N ILE A 7 10.39 24.32 -16.83
CA ILE A 7 10.62 23.31 -17.87
C ILE A 7 11.72 23.86 -18.81
N PRO A 8 12.76 23.08 -19.15
CA PRO A 8 13.81 23.53 -20.06
C PRO A 8 13.24 24.02 -21.40
N VAL A 9 13.81 25.11 -21.93
CA VAL A 9 13.41 25.69 -23.22
C VAL A 9 13.62 24.64 -24.33
N GLY A 10 12.53 24.26 -25.02
CA GLY A 10 12.53 23.21 -26.04
C GLY A 10 11.95 21.85 -25.61
N GLY A 11 11.55 21.70 -24.34
CA GLY A 11 10.85 20.50 -23.87
C GLY A 11 9.40 20.44 -24.34
N ASN A 12 9.05 19.47 -25.19
CA ASN A 12 7.66 19.11 -25.46
C ASN A 12 7.28 17.91 -24.58
N GLY A 13 6.42 18.12 -23.58
CA GLY A 13 5.93 17.05 -22.70
C GLY A 13 4.98 17.58 -21.63
N ARG A 14 4.05 16.73 -21.15
CA ARG A 14 3.19 17.04 -20.00
C ARG A 14 3.77 16.39 -18.76
N LEU A 15 3.88 17.16 -17.69
CA LEU A 15 4.32 16.64 -16.40
C LEU A 15 3.14 15.95 -15.70
N TYR A 16 3.30 14.68 -15.33
CA TYR A 16 2.21 13.86 -14.76
C TYR A 16 2.31 13.63 -13.24
N GLY A 17 3.47 13.86 -12.62
CA GLY A 17 3.63 13.75 -11.17
C GLY A 17 5.06 14.01 -10.72
N LEU A 18 5.22 14.90 -9.75
CA LEU A 18 6.49 15.10 -9.03
C LEU A 18 6.22 14.83 -7.56
N THR A 19 7.04 13.97 -6.95
CA THR A 19 7.06 13.76 -5.52
C THR A 19 8.46 14.09 -5.00
N SER A 20 8.53 14.88 -3.93
CA SER A 20 9.78 15.16 -3.23
C SER A 20 9.76 14.35 -1.94
N VAL A 21 10.73 13.46 -1.79
CA VAL A 21 10.85 12.59 -0.62
C VAL A 21 12.21 12.86 0.00
N THR A 22 12.22 13.55 1.13
CA THR A 22 13.45 13.82 1.88
C THR A 22 13.86 12.60 2.71
N GLU A 23 12.90 11.91 3.31
CA GLU A 23 13.09 10.68 4.07
C GLU A 23 11.76 9.93 4.18
N CYS A 24 11.80 8.60 4.06
CA CYS A 24 10.67 7.72 4.35
C CYS A 24 10.85 7.15 5.77
N PRO A 25 10.21 7.73 6.80
CA PRO A 25 10.38 7.24 8.16
C PRO A 25 9.96 5.77 8.22
N ARG A 26 10.80 4.94 8.86
CA ARG A 26 10.46 3.54 9.10
C ARG A 26 9.35 3.49 10.14
N ILE A 27 8.14 3.24 9.66
CA ILE A 27 6.95 3.08 10.50
C ILE A 27 6.51 1.62 10.43
N ASN A 28 6.22 1.05 11.60
CA ASN A 28 5.60 -0.26 11.68
C ASN A 28 4.08 -0.09 11.61
N ASN A 29 3.40 -0.91 10.83
CA ASN A 29 1.95 -0.88 10.69
C ASN A 29 1.36 -2.28 10.95
N ALA A 30 0.03 -2.37 11.01
CA ALA A 30 -0.66 -3.63 11.26
C ALA A 30 -0.42 -4.72 10.19
N CYS A 31 0.14 -4.37 9.03
CA CYS A 31 0.52 -5.32 7.98
C CYS A 31 1.99 -5.80 8.08
N SER A 32 2.83 -5.14 8.90
CA SER A 32 4.27 -5.39 8.95
C SER A 32 4.66 -6.81 9.40
N VAL A 33 3.78 -7.52 10.10
CA VAL A 33 3.99 -8.91 10.54
C VAL A 33 3.00 -9.81 9.82
N ASN A 34 3.51 -10.84 9.11
CA ASN A 34 2.70 -11.85 8.40
C ASN A 34 1.57 -11.26 7.54
N ASN A 35 1.85 -10.15 6.83
CA ASN A 35 0.86 -9.45 6.01
C ASN A 35 -0.44 -9.09 6.78
N GLY A 36 -0.31 -8.84 8.09
CA GLY A 36 -1.43 -8.56 8.99
C GLY A 36 -2.45 -9.69 9.17
N GLY A 37 -2.21 -10.90 8.66
CA GLY A 37 -3.27 -11.91 8.60
C GLY A 37 -4.07 -11.91 7.29
N CYS A 38 -3.60 -11.24 6.24
CA CYS A 38 -4.24 -11.25 4.92
C CYS A 38 -3.58 -12.26 3.97
N ARG A 39 -4.42 -12.97 3.20
CA ARG A 39 -3.95 -13.90 2.17
C ARG A 39 -3.38 -13.19 0.94
N PHE A 40 -3.97 -12.06 0.55
CA PHE A 40 -3.59 -11.30 -0.64
C PHE A 40 -3.05 -9.92 -0.28
N LEU A 41 -3.91 -8.90 -0.26
CA LEU A 41 -3.50 -7.52 0.00
C LEU A 41 -3.89 -7.09 1.42
N CYS A 42 -2.93 -6.54 2.17
CA CYS A 42 -3.16 -5.90 3.46
C CYS A 42 -3.02 -4.38 3.34
N LEU A 43 -4.05 -3.64 3.72
CA LEU A 43 -4.09 -2.19 3.68
C LEU A 43 -4.12 -1.62 5.11
N PRO A 44 -3.12 -0.85 5.53
CA PRO A 44 -3.13 -0.22 6.85
C PRO A 44 -4.22 0.86 6.93
N THR A 45 -4.91 0.95 8.07
CA THR A 45 -5.91 1.99 8.32
C THR A 45 -5.32 3.13 9.16
N PRO A 46 -5.88 4.35 9.09
CA PRO A 46 -5.38 5.49 9.87
C PRO A 46 -5.37 5.26 11.39
N ASN A 47 -6.23 4.38 11.90
CA ASN A 47 -6.36 4.06 13.33
C ASN A 47 -5.38 2.98 13.79
N GLY A 48 -4.35 2.68 12.99
CA GLY A 48 -3.36 1.64 13.30
C GLY A 48 -3.87 0.20 13.09
N GLY A 49 -5.06 0.03 12.51
CA GLY A 49 -5.59 -1.28 12.11
C GLY A 49 -5.19 -1.66 10.68
N ARG A 50 -5.84 -2.69 10.15
CA ARG A 50 -5.70 -3.10 8.75
C ARG A 50 -7.00 -3.66 8.18
N THR A 51 -7.12 -3.63 6.86
CA THR A 51 -8.17 -4.28 6.08
C THR A 51 -7.54 -5.22 5.06
N CYS A 52 -8.09 -6.42 4.88
CA CYS A 52 -7.69 -7.29 3.78
C CYS A 52 -8.50 -6.96 2.53
N SER A 53 -7.86 -6.91 1.37
CA SER A 53 -8.52 -6.77 0.08
C SER A 53 -8.26 -7.98 -0.79
N CYS A 54 -9.29 -8.38 -1.53
CA CYS A 54 -9.26 -9.48 -2.49
C CYS A 54 -8.93 -9.02 -3.89
N PRO A 55 -8.29 -9.87 -4.70
CA PRO A 55 -8.39 -9.77 -6.16
C PRO A 55 -9.85 -9.88 -6.60
N ASP A 56 -10.18 -9.28 -7.75
CA ASP A 56 -11.56 -9.21 -8.25
C ASP A 56 -12.21 -10.60 -8.45
N ASP A 57 -11.42 -11.60 -8.83
CA ASP A 57 -11.89 -12.98 -9.09
C ASP A 57 -11.89 -13.89 -7.83
N VAL A 58 -11.76 -13.32 -6.62
CA VAL A 58 -11.65 -14.10 -5.37
C VAL A 58 -12.74 -13.69 -4.37
N SER A 59 -13.39 -14.67 -3.74
CA SER A 59 -14.41 -14.41 -2.71
C SER A 59 -13.82 -13.77 -1.45
N GLU A 60 -14.58 -12.87 -0.81
CA GLU A 60 -14.18 -12.11 0.37
C GLU A 60 -13.76 -13.00 1.56
N GLU A 61 -14.42 -14.14 1.70
CA GLU A 61 -14.17 -15.18 2.71
C GLU A 61 -12.73 -15.72 2.64
N THR A 62 -12.16 -15.75 1.43
CA THR A 62 -10.84 -16.33 1.15
C THR A 62 -9.69 -15.41 1.58
N CYS A 63 -9.95 -14.11 1.72
CA CYS A 63 -8.89 -13.11 1.91
C CYS A 63 -8.40 -12.95 3.34
N ASN A 64 -9.23 -13.35 4.32
CA ASN A 64 -8.87 -13.33 5.74
C ASN A 64 -8.26 -14.67 6.21
N GLU A 65 -8.26 -15.71 5.37
CA GLU A 65 -7.64 -16.99 5.71
C GLU A 65 -6.16 -17.02 5.31
N ILE A 66 -5.27 -16.70 6.25
CA ILE A 66 -3.89 -17.20 6.17
C ILE A 66 -3.95 -18.68 6.55
N SER A 67 -3.64 -19.55 5.59
CA SER A 67 -3.58 -21.01 5.71
C SER A 67 -2.60 -21.56 6.77
N VAL A 68 -2.15 -20.76 7.75
CA VAL A 68 -1.04 -21.08 8.66
C VAL A 68 -1.44 -21.39 10.12
N ILE A 69 -2.69 -21.21 10.59
CA ILE A 69 -2.99 -21.50 12.03
C ILE A 69 -4.20 -22.43 12.33
N ARG A 70 -5.15 -22.71 11.41
CA ARG A 70 -6.33 -23.57 11.75
C ARG A 70 -6.69 -24.69 10.78
N LYS A 71 -5.70 -25.31 10.15
CA LYS A 71 -5.81 -26.72 9.75
C LYS A 71 -4.92 -27.61 10.62
N ARG A 72 -5.01 -27.46 11.95
CA ARG A 72 -4.82 -28.63 12.82
C ARG A 72 -6.18 -29.30 12.93
N LYS A 73 -6.27 -30.48 12.31
CA LYS A 73 -7.25 -31.51 12.58
C LYS A 73 -7.39 -31.74 14.08
#